data_AF-R6MWZ6-F1
#
_entry.id   AF-R6MWZ6-F1
#
_cell.length_a   1.000
_cell.length_b   1.000
_cell.length_c   1.000
_cell.angle_alpha   90.00
_cell.angle_beta   90.00
_cell.angle_gamma   90.00
#
_symmetry.space_group_name_H-M   'P 1'
#
loop_
_entity.id
_entity.type
_entity.pdbx_description
1 polymer ?
#
loop_
_entity_poly.entity_id
_entity_poly.type
_entity_poly.pdbx_seq_one_letter_code
_entity_poly.pdbx_strand_id
1 'polypeptide(L)' 'MLYKYFTEKLLGLQDVDIEKVEEIDNSIHINCRLKRKPHKCPCCGKLTDRVHDYREQPIKDIPAFGKHIFIHLYKR' A
#
# COMPACT_ATOMS: atom_id res chain seq x y z
N MET A 1 -16.36 15.73 12.37
CA MET A 1 -15.01 15.65 11.80
C MET A 1 -14.86 14.31 11.11
N LEU A 2 -14.61 14.26 9.80
CA LEU A 2 -14.18 13.00 9.17
C LEU A 2 -12.77 12.66 9.67
N TYR A 3 -12.61 11.48 10.25
CA TYR A 3 -11.28 10.92 10.50
C TYR A 3 -10.58 10.78 9.14
N LYS A 4 -9.42 11.41 8.95
CA LYS A 4 -8.69 11.35 7.67
C LYS A 4 -7.73 10.16 7.54
N TYR A 5 -7.46 9.46 8.66
CA TYR A 5 -6.41 8.45 8.76
C TYR A 5 -6.89 7.09 9.32
N PHE A 6 -8.18 6.78 9.18
CA PHE A 6 -8.75 5.54 9.73
C PHE A 6 -8.21 4.30 9.00
N THR A 7 -7.98 4.39 7.69
CA THR A 7 -7.39 3.30 6.88
C THR A 7 -5.95 3.00 7.28
N GLU A 8 -5.14 4.05 7.45
CA GLU A 8 -3.75 3.93 7.92
C GLU A 8 -3.69 3.32 9.32
N LYS A 9 -4.58 3.73 10.22
CA LYS A 9 -4.71 3.13 11.56
C LYS A 9 -5.18 1.67 11.53
N LEU A 10 -6.10 1.34 10.63
CA LEU A 10 -6.65 -0.01 10.49
C LEU A 10 -5.58 -0.99 9.98
N LEU A 11 -4.77 -0.56 9.01
CA LEU A 11 -3.71 -1.37 8.41
C LEU A 11 -2.38 -1.32 9.19
N GLY A 12 -2.22 -0.36 10.11
CA GLY A 12 -0.95 -0.11 10.80
C GLY A 12 0.15 0.42 9.87
N LEU A 13 -0.20 0.94 8.68
CA LEU A 13 0.74 1.45 7.68
C LEU A 13 0.49 2.94 7.41
N GLN A 14 1.56 3.73 7.38
CA GLN A 14 1.50 5.18 7.14
C GLN A 14 1.65 5.53 5.66
N ASP A 15 1.05 6.66 5.24
CA ASP A 15 1.15 7.17 3.87
C ASP A 15 0.70 6.15 2.81
N VAL A 16 -0.32 5.34 3.13
CA VAL A 16 -0.86 4.30 2.25
C VAL A 16 -2.23 4.70 1.72
N ASP A 17 -2.41 4.57 0.40
CA ASP A 17 -3.71 4.66 -0.27
C ASP A 17 -4.18 3.26 -0.69
N ILE A 18 -5.40 2.90 -0.30
CA ILE A 18 -6.02 1.62 -0.67
C ILE A 18 -6.62 1.78 -2.07
N GLU A 19 -6.20 0.95 -3.02
CA GLU A 19 -6.71 0.99 -4.39
C GLU A 19 -7.89 0.02 -4.58
N LYS A 20 -7.78 -1.17 -3.98
CA LYS A 20 -8.77 -2.23 -4.14
C LYS A 20 -8.76 -3.15 -2.93
N VAL A 21 -9.95 -3.55 -2.49
CA VAL A 21 -10.13 -4.67 -1.57
C VAL A 21 -10.96 -5.72 -2.28
N GLU A 22 -10.47 -6.94 -2.31
CA GLU A 22 -11.14 -8.06 -2.96
C GLU A 22 -11.17 -9.27 -2.03
N GLU A 23 -12.26 -10.03 -2.09
CA GLU A 23 -12.37 -11.29 -1.38
C GLU A 23 -12.17 -12.41 -2.40
N ILE A 24 -11.21 -13.29 -2.12
CA ILE A 24 -10.87 -14.44 -2.96
C ILE A 24 -10.89 -15.66 -2.04
N ASP A 25 -11.76 -16.61 -2.33
CA ASP A 25 -11.97 -17.82 -1.52
C ASP A 25 -12.20 -17.48 -0.02
N ASN A 26 -11.31 -17.97 0.85
CA ASN A 26 -11.33 -17.70 2.29
C ASN A 26 -10.30 -16.61 2.70
N SER A 27 -10.02 -15.68 1.80
CA SER A 27 -9.05 -14.62 2.01
C SER A 27 -9.52 -13.24 1.52
N ILE A 28 -9.07 -12.20 2.21
CA ILE A 28 -9.27 -10.80 1.87
C ILE A 28 -7.92 -10.25 1.41
N HIS A 29 -7.90 -9.70 0.21
CA HIS A 29 -6.72 -9.11 -0.43
C HIS A 29 -6.90 -7.59 -0.48
N ILE A 30 -6.01 -6.88 0.22
CA ILE A 30 -6.01 -5.41 0.31
C ILE A 30 -4.84 -4.91 -0.53
N ASN A 31 -5.14 -4.39 -1.71
CA ASN A 31 -4.16 -3.81 -2.62
C ASN A 31 -3.98 -2.33 -2.30
N CYS A 32 -2.74 -1.93 -1.98
CA CYS A 32 -2.46 -0.59 -1.53
C CYS A 32 -1.11 -0.06 -2.04
N ARG A 33 -1.03 1.25 -2.23
CA ARG A 33 0.17 1.94 -2.72
C ARG A 33 0.67 2.94 -1.69
N LEU A 34 1.99 3.09 -1.63
CA LEU A 34 2.60 4.19 -0.90
C LEU A 34 2.43 5.51 -1.67
N LYS A 35 2.07 6.58 -0.95
CA LYS A 35 1.97 7.94 -1.50
C LYS A 35 3.30 8.36 -2.12
N ARG A 36 3.26 8.81 -3.37
CA ARG A 36 4.45 9.23 -4.11
C ARG A 36 4.89 10.62 -3.64
N LYS A 37 6.16 10.73 -3.28
CA LYS A 37 6.83 12.02 -3.02
C LYS A 37 7.86 12.26 -4.13
N PRO A 38 7.82 13.43 -4.82
CA PRO A 38 8.83 13.79 -5.81
C PRO A 38 10.23 13.75 -5.21
N HIS A 39 11.20 13.30 -5.97
CA HIS A 39 12.61 13.24 -5.57
C HIS A 39 13.51 13.67 -6.72
N LYS A 40 14.77 13.99 -6.43
CA LYS A 40 15.74 14.30 -7.47
C LYS A 40 16.30 13.02 -8.07
N CYS A 41 16.29 12.93 -9.39
CA CYS A 41 16.95 11.84 -10.10
C CYS A 41 18.46 11.89 -9.84
N PRO A 42 19.11 10.79 -9.40
CA PRO A 42 20.55 10.80 -9.15
C PRO A 42 21.38 10.97 -10.44
N CYS A 43 20.81 10.62 -11.61
CA CYS A 43 21.52 10.73 -12.89
C CYS A 43 21.45 12.12 -13.53
N CYS A 44 20.30 12.81 -13.46
CA CYS A 44 20.09 14.08 -14.18
C CYS A 44 19.64 15.25 -13.30
N GLY A 45 19.45 15.03 -12.00
CA GLY A 45 19.07 16.07 -11.03
C GLY A 45 17.63 16.60 -11.16
N LYS A 46 16.90 16.22 -12.22
CA LYS A 46 15.50 16.62 -12.43
C LYS A 46 14.59 15.99 -11.38
N LEU A 47 13.54 16.74 -11.00
CA LEU A 47 12.48 16.20 -10.16
C LEU A 47 11.70 15.15 -10.94
N THR A 48 11.57 13.97 -10.35
CA THR A 48 10.80 12.85 -10.88
C THR A 48 10.04 12.19 -9.73
N ASP A 49 8.86 11.67 -10.02
CA ASP A 49 8.10 10.78 -9.14
C ASP A 49 8.35 9.30 -9.48
N ARG A 50 9.09 9.03 -10.56
CA ARG A 50 9.35 7.69 -11.10
C ARG A 50 10.71 7.15 -10.68
N VAL A 51 10.74 5.85 -10.38
CA VAL A 51 11.97 5.04 -10.25
C VAL A 51 11.93 3.84 -11.19
N HIS A 52 13.01 3.06 -11.19
CA HIS A 52 13.08 1.78 -11.87
C HIS A 52 12.59 0.60 -11.02
N ASP A 53 12.68 0.68 -9.69
CA ASP A 53 12.29 -0.41 -8.80
C ASP A 53 10.85 -0.21 -8.33
N TYR A 54 9.92 -0.86 -9.02
CA TYR A 54 8.57 -1.05 -8.52
C TYR A 54 8.42 -2.51 -8.16
N ARG A 55 8.03 -2.78 -6.91
CA ARG A 55 7.83 -4.14 -6.43
C ARG A 55 6.58 -4.25 -5.60
N GLU A 56 5.87 -5.35 -5.79
CA GLU A 56 4.77 -5.75 -4.93
C GLU A 56 5.33 -6.54 -3.75
N GLN A 57 4.97 -6.14 -2.54
CA GLN A 57 5.29 -6.88 -1.33
C GLN A 57 4.00 -7.43 -0.73
N PRO A 58 3.71 -8.74 -0.90
CA PRO A 58 2.62 -9.38 -0.19
C PRO A 58 2.98 -9.55 1.29
N ILE A 59 2.11 -9.08 2.17
CA ILE A 59 2.23 -9.19 3.63
C ILE A 59 1.05 -10.04 4.09
N LYS A 60 1.34 -11.18 4.75
CA LYS A 60 0.31 -11.97 5.41
C LYS A 60 0.03 -11.35 6.77
N ASP A 61 -1.19 -10.86 6.97
CA ASP A 61 -1.63 -10.22 8.20
C ASP A 61 -2.42 -11.19 9.09
N ILE A 62 -2.75 -10.75 10.30
CA ILE A 62 -3.59 -11.48 11.24
C ILE A 62 -4.96 -11.74 10.59
N PRO A 63 -5.47 -12.99 10.60
CA PRO A 63 -6.81 -13.28 10.11
C PRO A 63 -7.86 -12.43 10.81
N ALA A 64 -8.79 -11.85 10.06
CA ALA A 64 -9.95 -11.16 10.61
C ALA A 64 -11.22 -11.57 9.86
N PHE A 65 -12.37 -11.40 10.51
CA PHE A 65 -13.67 -11.78 9.95
C PHE A 65 -13.75 -13.26 9.52
N GLY A 66 -12.96 -14.13 10.15
CA GLY A 66 -12.89 -15.56 9.80
C GLY A 66 -12.11 -15.87 8.51
N LYS A 67 -11.49 -14.87 7.88
CA LYS A 67 -10.74 -14.99 6.63
C LYS A 67 -9.26 -14.66 6.82
N HIS A 68 -8.40 -15.21 5.98
CA HIS A 68 -7.01 -14.80 5.91
C HIS A 68 -6.89 -13.41 5.31
N ILE A 69 -5.98 -12.58 5.80
CA ILE A 69 -5.76 -11.24 5.26
C ILE A 69 -4.39 -11.19 4.59
N PHE A 70 -4.38 -10.67 3.36
CA PHE A 70 -3.17 -10.36 2.61
C PHE A 70 -3.18 -8.90 2.22
N ILE A 71 -2.13 -8.18 2.58
CA ILE A 71 -1.92 -6.79 2.16
C ILE A 71 -0.87 -6.79 1.05
N HIS A 72 -1.26 -6.40 -0.16
CA HIS A 72 -0.37 -6.27 -1.30
C HIS A 72 0.11 -4.82 -1.37
N LEU A 73 1.29 -4.59 -0.81
CA LEU A 73 1.88 -3.27 -0.72
C LEU A 73 2.78 -3.02 -1.93
N TYR A 74 2.35 -2.13 -2.83
CA TYR A 74 3.17 -1.68 -3.94
C TYR A 74 4.18 -0.64 -3.45
N LYS A 75 5.43 -1.05 -3.41
CA LYS A 75 6.58 -0.23 -3.02
C LYS A 75 7.30 0.33 -4.23
N ARG A 76 7.93 1.46 -3.94
CA ARG A 76 8.96 2.13 -4.71
C ARG A 76 10.34 1.76 -4.16
#